data_AF-A0A2T1GCG9-F1
#
_entry.id   AF-A0A2T1GCG9-F1
#
_cell.length_a   1.000
_cell.length_b   1.000
_cell.length_c   1.000
_cell.angle_alpha   90.00
_cell.angle_beta   90.00
_cell.angle_gamma   90.00
#
_symmetry.space_group_name_H-M   'P 1'
#
loop_
_entity.id
_entity.type
_entity.pdbx_description
1 polymer ?
#
loop_
_entity_poly.entity_id
_entity_poly.type
_entity_poly.pdbx_seq_one_letter_code
_entity_poly.pdbx_strand_id
1 'polypeptide(L)'
;MGGNLFNRGRIDRDRYLDIEADIRTYLDRYLGSDRYRIPGYYGDKSDFGDLDIIVCLAPGDNWQQIRQTIVNDLDIIEFKAAGSVFSTLYRDFQVDYFTASSPYFESTYNYLSFNDLGNLIGKICRRFNLKYGERGLSYIYRYHNGNFQQEIELTQDFAAICRLLELDYGKWQAGFADITEIFEWTIACPYFSIAPYINRSTSLERRVKERSTIQSFLDYLDRHQITKKYQYLDNRDDYLPWIAANFPAANL
;
A
#
# COMPACT_ATOMS: atom_id res chain seq x y z
N MET A 1 3.38 -3.00 8.06
CA MET A 1 2.44 -4.09 8.42
C MET A 1 3.12 -5.00 9.43
N GLY A 2 2.52 -5.11 10.62
CA GLY A 2 3.05 -5.75 11.82
C GLY A 2 2.88 -7.28 11.88
N GLY A 3 2.79 -7.92 10.71
CA GLY A 3 2.66 -9.36 10.45
C GLY A 3 2.42 -10.26 11.67
N ASN A 4 1.20 -10.78 11.80
CA ASN A 4 0.75 -11.88 12.66
C ASN A 4 1.61 -12.15 13.91
N LEU A 5 1.67 -11.15 14.80
CA LEU A 5 2.52 -11.13 15.97
C LEU A 5 1.95 -12.03 17.09
N PHE A 6 0.64 -12.01 17.30
CA PHE A 6 -0.02 -12.74 18.39
C PHE A 6 -0.53 -14.13 17.98
N ASN A 7 -0.48 -14.48 16.69
CA ASN A 7 -0.84 -15.78 16.13
C ASN A 7 -2.19 -16.35 16.63
N ARG A 8 -3.25 -15.52 16.57
CA ARG A 8 -4.62 -15.88 17.00
C ARG A 8 -5.52 -16.44 15.88
N GLY A 9 -4.96 -16.64 14.68
CA GLY A 9 -5.71 -17.10 13.52
C GLY A 9 -6.44 -15.98 12.79
N ARG A 10 -7.23 -16.34 11.78
CA ARG A 10 -8.06 -15.40 11.01
C ARG A 10 -9.50 -15.44 11.53
N ILE A 11 -10.18 -14.31 11.55
CA ILE A 11 -11.60 -14.21 11.91
C ILE A 11 -12.46 -14.03 10.66
N ASP A 12 -13.72 -14.43 10.74
CA ASP A 12 -14.70 -14.17 9.67
C ASP A 12 -15.03 -12.69 9.52
N ARG A 13 -15.61 -12.34 8.38
CA ARG A 13 -15.95 -10.96 8.03
C ARG A 13 -16.91 -10.28 9.01
N ASP A 14 -17.92 -10.98 9.52
CA ASP A 14 -18.92 -10.34 10.39
C ASP A 14 -18.27 -9.93 11.72
N ARG A 15 -17.44 -10.81 12.30
CA ARG A 15 -16.65 -10.48 13.48
C ARG A 15 -15.64 -9.36 13.22
N TYR A 16 -15.01 -9.34 12.05
CA TYR A 16 -14.10 -8.27 11.68
C TYR A 16 -14.80 -6.92 11.61
N LEU A 17 -15.96 -6.84 10.95
CA LEU A 17 -16.72 -5.61 10.79
C LEU A 17 -17.23 -5.08 12.14
N ASP A 18 -17.61 -5.95 13.07
CA ASP A 18 -17.98 -5.56 14.44
C ASP A 18 -16.80 -4.89 15.17
N ILE A 19 -15.61 -5.51 15.12
CA ILE A 19 -14.40 -4.94 15.73
C ILE A 19 -13.96 -3.65 15.04
N GLU A 20 -14.03 -3.59 13.71
CA GLU A 20 -13.71 -2.41 12.93
C GLU A 20 -14.60 -1.23 13.32
N ALA A 21 -15.91 -1.45 13.45
CA ALA A 21 -16.87 -0.42 13.82
C ALA A 21 -16.65 0.12 15.25
N ASP A 22 -16.33 -0.78 16.19
CA ASP A 22 -16.04 -0.43 17.59
C ASP A 22 -14.77 0.44 17.68
N ILE A 23 -13.68 0.02 17.03
CA ILE A 23 -12.43 0.76 16.98
C ILE A 23 -12.59 2.10 16.25
N ARG A 24 -13.35 2.16 15.15
CA ARG A 24 -13.68 3.44 14.48
C ARG A 24 -14.40 4.40 15.42
N THR A 25 -15.44 3.92 16.11
CA THR A 25 -16.20 4.73 17.08
C THR A 25 -15.32 5.26 18.20
N TYR A 26 -14.34 4.46 18.66
CA TYR A 26 -13.35 4.91 19.62
C TYR A 26 -12.41 5.98 19.04
N LEU A 27 -11.79 5.72 17.88
CA LEU A 27 -10.81 6.63 17.27
C LEU A 27 -11.43 7.93 16.77
N ASP A 28 -12.68 7.92 16.31
CA ASP A 28 -13.42 9.13 15.93
C ASP A 28 -13.59 10.05 17.14
N ARG A 29 -13.84 9.50 18.32
CA ARG A 29 -13.96 10.28 19.57
C ARG A 29 -12.61 10.74 20.10
N TYR A 30 -11.59 9.90 19.99
CA TYR A 30 -10.28 10.17 20.58
C TYR A 30 -9.39 11.05 19.68
N LEU A 31 -9.18 10.64 18.43
CA LEU A 31 -8.28 11.30 17.49
C LEU A 31 -9.02 12.26 16.54
N GLY A 32 -10.27 11.93 16.18
CA GLY A 32 -10.99 12.56 15.09
C GLY A 32 -10.88 11.76 13.79
N SER A 33 -11.95 11.78 12.98
CA SER A 33 -12.08 10.97 11.76
C SER A 33 -11.09 11.33 10.63
N ASP A 34 -10.47 12.51 10.69
CA ASP A 34 -9.45 12.97 9.76
C ASP A 34 -8.03 12.52 10.16
N ARG A 35 -7.86 11.96 11.37
CA ARG A 35 -6.55 11.62 11.95
C ARG A 35 -6.18 10.16 11.86
N TYR A 36 -7.03 9.31 11.28
CA TYR A 36 -6.69 7.91 10.99
C TYR A 36 -7.33 7.39 9.70
N ARG A 37 -6.76 6.33 9.14
CA ARG A 37 -7.33 5.57 8.02
C ARG A 37 -7.21 4.08 8.31
N ILE A 38 -8.20 3.31 7.87
CA ILE A 38 -8.10 1.85 7.76
C ILE A 38 -7.96 1.55 6.27
N PRO A 39 -6.87 0.89 5.82
CA PRO A 39 -6.67 0.56 4.42
C PRO A 39 -7.85 -0.19 3.81
N GLY A 40 -8.22 0.15 2.58
CA GLY A 40 -9.31 -0.53 1.89
C GLY A 40 -8.99 -2.01 1.62
N TYR A 41 -10.04 -2.84 1.56
CA TYR A 41 -9.97 -4.23 1.13
C TYR A 41 -11.06 -4.50 0.08
N TYR A 42 -10.93 -5.60 -0.67
CA TYR A 42 -11.94 -5.98 -1.66
C TYR A 42 -13.20 -6.56 -0.99
N GLY A 43 -14.35 -6.41 -1.63
CA GLY A 43 -15.67 -6.57 -1.04
C GLY A 43 -16.04 -7.99 -0.59
N ASP A 44 -15.58 -9.03 -1.28
CA ASP A 44 -15.89 -10.43 -1.00
C ASP A 44 -14.89 -11.12 -0.06
N LYS A 45 -13.97 -10.36 0.55
CA LYS A 45 -12.98 -10.90 1.49
C LYS A 45 -13.69 -11.57 2.68
N SER A 46 -13.55 -12.88 2.77
CA SER A 46 -14.29 -13.72 3.73
C SER A 46 -13.68 -13.72 5.13
N ASP A 47 -12.38 -13.46 5.26
CA ASP A 47 -11.66 -13.51 6.52
C ASP A 47 -10.49 -12.50 6.63
N PHE A 48 -10.08 -12.21 7.85
CA PHE A 48 -9.09 -11.19 8.18
C PHE A 48 -8.10 -11.71 9.23
N GLY A 49 -6.81 -11.40 9.06
CA GLY A 49 -5.76 -11.79 10.01
C GLY A 49 -5.53 -10.74 11.09
N ASP A 50 -5.79 -9.48 10.75
CA ASP A 50 -5.51 -8.28 11.53
C ASP A 50 -6.38 -7.11 11.04
N LEU A 51 -6.46 -6.06 11.86
CA LEU A 51 -6.97 -4.74 11.50
C LEU A 51 -5.81 -3.74 11.49
N ASP A 52 -5.40 -3.30 10.30
CA ASP A 52 -4.39 -2.26 10.10
C ASP A 52 -5.00 -0.86 10.22
N ILE A 53 -4.35 0.03 10.98
CA ILE A 53 -4.77 1.41 11.22
C ILE A 53 -3.58 2.34 11.03
N ILE A 54 -3.75 3.30 10.12
CA ILE A 54 -2.80 4.38 9.87
C ILE A 54 -3.17 5.54 10.75
N VAL A 55 -2.26 5.98 11.62
CA VAL A 55 -2.45 7.17 12.47
C VAL A 55 -1.66 8.34 11.89
N CYS A 56 -2.35 9.45 11.65
CA CYS A 56 -1.75 10.70 11.19
C CYS A 56 -1.10 11.44 12.37
N LEU A 57 0.23 11.58 12.31
CA LEU A 57 0.99 12.41 13.24
C LEU A 57 1.15 13.82 12.67
N ALA A 58 0.49 14.77 13.31
CA ALA A 58 0.69 16.20 13.15
C ALA A 58 1.95 16.68 13.90
N PRO A 59 2.51 17.83 13.53
CA PRO A 59 3.62 18.43 14.26
C PRO A 59 3.29 18.61 15.75
N GLY A 60 4.12 18.07 16.63
CA GLY A 60 3.95 18.15 18.08
C GLY A 60 3.23 16.96 18.71
N ASP A 61 2.67 16.04 17.93
CA ASP A 61 2.09 14.82 18.48
C ASP A 61 3.13 13.93 19.15
N ASN A 62 2.71 13.30 20.25
CA ASN A 62 3.52 12.32 20.96
C ASN A 62 2.96 10.90 20.75
N TRP A 63 3.60 10.14 19.87
CA TRP A 63 3.17 8.76 19.58
C TRP A 63 3.19 7.84 20.80
N GLN A 64 4.08 8.05 21.77
CA GLN A 64 4.07 7.27 23.01
C GLN A 64 2.84 7.56 23.85
N GLN A 65 2.46 8.84 23.97
CA GLN A 65 1.25 9.24 24.69
C GLN A 65 0.01 8.67 24.03
N ILE A 66 -0.09 8.77 22.70
CA ILE A 66 -1.23 8.24 21.94
C ILE A 66 -1.41 6.74 22.19
N ARG A 67 -0.32 5.96 22.08
CA ARG A 67 -0.36 4.52 22.37
C ARG A 67 -0.81 4.23 23.79
N GLN A 68 -0.29 4.96 24.77
CA GLN A 68 -0.67 4.75 26.17
C GLN A 68 -2.14 5.06 26.42
N THR A 69 -2.69 6.09 25.77
CA THR A 69 -4.13 6.39 25.83
C THR A 69 -4.95 5.27 25.22
N ILE A 70 -4.58 4.75 24.04
CA ILE A 70 -5.26 3.59 23.42
C ILE A 70 -5.25 2.38 24.35
N VAL A 71 -4.10 2.06 24.98
CA VAL A 71 -4.00 0.95 25.94
C VAL A 71 -4.95 1.14 27.12
N ASN A 72 -4.98 2.33 27.69
CA ASN A 72 -5.78 2.61 28.88
C ASN A 72 -7.28 2.65 28.58
N ASP A 73 -7.69 3.28 27.48
CA ASP A 73 -9.11 3.48 27.15
C ASP A 73 -9.79 2.20 26.68
N LEU A 74 -9.03 1.29 26.06
CA LEU A 74 -9.54 0.01 25.54
C LEU A 74 -9.19 -1.18 26.46
N ASP A 75 -8.66 -0.92 27.65
CA ASP A 75 -8.22 -1.94 28.62
C ASP A 75 -7.32 -3.03 27.99
N ILE A 76 -6.37 -2.63 27.13
CA ILE A 76 -5.50 -3.57 26.41
C ILE A 76 -4.48 -4.19 27.37
N ILE A 77 -4.51 -5.52 27.49
CA ILE A 77 -3.57 -6.27 28.33
C ILE A 77 -2.34 -6.72 27.52
N GLU A 78 -2.55 -7.23 26.31
CA GLU A 78 -1.48 -7.75 25.45
C GLU A 78 -1.18 -6.78 24.31
N PHE A 79 0.03 -6.21 24.28
CA PHE A 79 0.48 -5.33 23.20
C PHE A 79 2.00 -5.38 23.01
N LYS A 80 2.48 -4.92 21.85
CA LYS A 80 3.90 -4.75 21.53
C LYS A 80 4.11 -3.50 20.71
N ALA A 81 5.16 -2.74 21.03
CA ALA A 81 5.58 -1.59 20.26
C ALA A 81 6.99 -1.82 19.68
N ALA A 82 7.17 -1.53 18.39
CA ALA A 82 8.46 -1.56 17.72
C ALA A 82 8.55 -0.42 16.69
N GLY A 83 9.32 0.62 17.02
CA GLY A 83 9.45 1.80 16.17
C GLY A 83 8.10 2.50 15.95
N SER A 84 7.70 2.65 14.68
CA SER A 84 6.42 3.24 14.28
C SER A 84 5.23 2.29 14.42
N VAL A 85 5.45 0.99 14.66
CA VAL A 85 4.40 -0.02 14.73
C VAL A 85 4.01 -0.28 16.18
N PHE A 86 2.71 -0.38 16.43
CA PHE A 86 2.11 -0.71 17.70
C PHE A 86 0.99 -1.73 17.48
N SER A 87 1.21 -2.95 17.93
CA SER A 87 0.28 -4.07 17.77
C SER A 87 -0.39 -4.36 19.10
N THR A 88 -1.72 -4.48 19.10
CA THR A 88 -2.53 -4.80 20.28
C THR A 88 -3.34 -6.06 20.03
N LEU A 89 -3.69 -6.76 21.10
CA LEU A 89 -4.72 -7.79 21.08
C LEU A 89 -6.00 -7.20 21.67
N TYR A 90 -6.96 -6.88 20.81
CA TYR A 90 -8.26 -6.34 21.19
C TYR A 90 -9.35 -7.37 20.86
N ARG A 91 -10.11 -7.80 21.87
CA ARG A 91 -11.18 -8.83 21.72
C ARG A 91 -10.70 -10.10 20.98
N ASP A 92 -9.51 -10.59 21.37
CA ASP A 92 -8.79 -11.72 20.76
C ASP A 92 -8.42 -11.56 19.28
N PHE A 93 -8.39 -10.32 18.78
CA PHE A 93 -8.00 -9.99 17.41
C PHE A 93 -6.85 -8.98 17.37
N GLN A 94 -5.93 -9.16 16.42
CA GLN A 94 -4.79 -8.27 16.28
C GLN A 94 -5.21 -6.95 15.65
N VAL A 95 -4.96 -5.83 16.33
CA VAL A 95 -5.14 -4.48 15.79
C VAL A 95 -3.77 -3.81 15.74
N ASP A 96 -3.31 -3.53 14.52
CA ASP A 96 -2.00 -2.97 14.22
C ASP A 96 -2.11 -1.50 13.87
N TYR A 97 -1.56 -0.65 14.72
CA TYR A 97 -1.43 0.77 14.49
C TYR A 97 -0.04 1.09 13.94
N PHE A 98 0.05 1.91 12.91
CA PHE A 98 1.31 2.47 12.46
C PHE A 98 1.14 3.92 12.07
N THR A 99 2.23 4.69 12.14
CA THR A 99 2.17 6.14 11.99
C THR A 99 2.61 6.58 10.61
N ALA A 100 1.95 7.61 10.10
CA ALA A 100 2.38 8.39 8.95
C ALA A 100 2.40 9.87 9.34
N SER A 101 3.44 10.60 8.91
CA SER A 101 3.46 12.05 9.09
C SER A 101 2.41 12.69 8.19
N SER A 102 1.79 13.78 8.65
CA SER A 102 0.71 14.48 7.93
C SER A 102 0.89 14.64 6.41
N PRO A 103 2.07 14.99 5.85
CA PRO A 103 2.23 15.07 4.40
C PRO A 103 2.00 13.74 3.68
N TYR A 104 2.47 12.63 4.23
CA TYR A 104 2.42 11.32 3.59
C TYR A 104 1.22 10.47 4.00
N PHE A 105 0.28 11.04 4.75
CA PHE A 105 -0.80 10.28 5.36
C PHE A 105 -1.70 9.62 4.30
N GLU A 106 -2.19 10.42 3.34
CA GLU A 106 -3.05 9.92 2.27
C GLU A 106 -2.29 9.03 1.29
N SER A 107 -1.04 9.34 0.97
CA SER A 107 -0.23 8.49 0.08
C SER A 107 0.11 7.13 0.72
N THR A 108 0.32 7.08 2.04
CA THR A 108 0.47 5.84 2.80
C THR A 108 -0.82 5.03 2.78
N TYR A 109 -1.98 5.67 3.00
CA TYR A 109 -3.29 5.03 2.86
C TYR A 109 -3.51 4.42 1.48
N ASN A 110 -3.25 5.18 0.42
CA ASN A 110 -3.43 4.70 -0.95
C ASN A 110 -2.52 3.51 -1.26
N TYR A 111 -1.26 3.56 -0.81
CA TYR A 111 -0.27 2.51 -1.05
C TYR A 111 -0.60 1.19 -0.34
N LEU A 112 -1.15 1.27 0.88
CA LEU A 112 -1.48 0.10 1.70
C LEU A 112 -2.88 -0.47 1.42
N SER A 113 -3.74 0.29 0.74
CA SER A 113 -5.07 -0.17 0.37
C SER A 113 -5.03 -1.25 -0.71
N PHE A 114 -5.99 -2.17 -0.61
CA PHE A 114 -6.21 -3.29 -1.52
C PHE A 114 -5.05 -4.31 -1.56
N ASN A 115 -4.56 -4.67 -0.36
CA ASN A 115 -3.52 -5.66 -0.12
C ASN A 115 -2.17 -5.33 -0.81
N ASP A 116 -1.89 -5.98 -1.94
CA ASP A 116 -0.61 -5.87 -2.65
C ASP A 116 -0.67 -4.97 -3.88
N LEU A 117 -1.80 -4.29 -4.11
CA LEU A 117 -1.97 -3.39 -5.26
C LEU A 117 -0.84 -2.36 -5.35
N GLY A 118 -0.43 -1.76 -4.22
CA GLY A 118 0.68 -0.82 -4.20
C GLY A 118 2.01 -1.42 -4.69
N ASN A 119 2.27 -2.70 -4.40
CA ASN A 119 3.45 -3.40 -4.92
C ASN A 119 3.34 -3.69 -6.43
N LEU A 120 2.15 -4.00 -6.92
CA LEU A 120 1.91 -4.23 -8.34
C LEU A 120 2.14 -2.94 -9.15
N ILE A 121 1.58 -1.82 -8.70
CA ILE A 121 1.84 -0.49 -9.26
C ILE A 121 3.34 -0.17 -9.21
N GLY A 122 3.99 -0.41 -8.06
CA GLY A 122 5.42 -0.17 -7.89
C GLY A 122 6.30 -0.96 -8.87
N LYS A 123 5.89 -2.18 -9.27
CA LYS A 123 6.59 -2.96 -10.30
C LYS A 123 6.49 -2.33 -11.69
N ILE A 124 5.34 -1.74 -12.03
CA ILE A 124 5.15 -0.99 -13.29
C ILE A 124 6.04 0.26 -13.27
N CYS A 125 5.93 1.08 -12.22
CA CYS A 125 6.70 2.33 -12.06
C CYS A 125 8.22 2.12 -12.15
N ARG A 126 8.75 1.04 -11.56
CA ARG A 126 10.20 0.75 -11.53
C ARG A 126 10.86 0.71 -12.91
N ARG A 127 10.09 0.42 -13.97
CA ARG A 127 10.58 0.38 -15.35
C ARG A 127 10.86 1.76 -15.95
N PHE A 128 10.32 2.82 -15.34
CA PHE A 128 10.46 4.22 -15.76
C PHE A 128 11.41 5.03 -14.85
N ASN A 129 12.29 4.36 -14.07
CA ASN A 129 13.03 4.98 -12.97
C ASN A 129 12.13 5.64 -11.91
N LEU A 130 10.87 5.24 -11.82
CA LEU A 130 9.95 5.71 -10.79
C LEU A 130 9.90 4.74 -9.61
N LYS A 131 9.66 5.27 -8.43
CA LYS A 131 9.40 4.53 -7.20
C LYS A 131 8.06 4.97 -6.66
N TYR A 132 7.13 4.03 -6.56
CA TYR A 132 5.86 4.23 -5.86
C TYR A 132 5.93 3.55 -4.48
N GLY A 133 5.46 4.25 -3.45
CA GLY A 133 5.46 3.78 -2.07
C GLY A 133 4.63 4.67 -1.15
N GLU A 134 4.85 4.56 0.17
CA GLU A 134 4.11 5.30 1.20
C GLU A 134 4.23 6.83 1.07
N ARG A 135 5.27 7.34 0.40
CA ARG A 135 5.46 8.78 0.12
C ARG A 135 4.83 9.24 -1.20
N GLY A 136 4.12 8.36 -1.90
CA GLY A 136 3.63 8.63 -3.24
C GLY A 136 4.64 8.19 -4.30
N LEU A 137 4.80 9.00 -5.35
CA LEU A 137 5.62 8.71 -6.51
C LEU A 137 6.88 9.60 -6.51
N SER A 138 8.03 8.97 -6.68
CA SER A 138 9.34 9.63 -6.79
C SER A 138 10.07 9.20 -8.05
N TYR A 139 10.85 10.10 -8.63
CA TYR A 139 11.87 9.78 -9.63
C TYR A 139 13.18 9.36 -8.95
N ILE A 140 13.82 8.31 -9.45
CA ILE A 140 15.09 7.79 -8.96
C ILE A 140 16.17 8.16 -9.96
N TYR A 141 16.84 9.28 -9.68
CA TYR A 141 18.01 9.71 -10.44
C TYR A 141 19.22 8.85 -10.04
N ARG A 142 19.96 8.32 -11.02
CA ARG A 142 21.19 7.55 -10.79
C ARG A 142 22.35 8.26 -11.46
N TYR A 143 23.38 8.61 -10.69
CA TYR A 143 24.59 9.20 -11.27
C TYR A 143 25.38 8.16 -12.07
N HIS A 144 26.16 8.61 -13.05
CA HIS A 144 26.92 7.79 -14.01
C HIS A 144 27.78 6.67 -13.40
N ASN A 145 28.12 6.74 -12.10
CA ASN A 145 28.97 5.78 -11.41
C ASN A 145 28.17 4.72 -10.63
N GLY A 146 26.83 4.72 -10.72
CA GLY A 146 25.93 3.72 -10.13
C GLY A 146 25.77 3.74 -8.60
N ASN A 147 26.69 4.39 -7.88
CA ASN A 147 26.76 4.33 -6.41
C ASN A 147 25.89 5.37 -5.69
N PHE A 148 25.52 6.46 -6.36
CA PHE A 148 24.69 7.50 -5.77
C PHE A 148 23.35 7.60 -6.49
N GLN A 149 22.27 7.48 -5.72
CA GLN A 149 20.90 7.64 -6.18
C GLN A 149 20.25 8.77 -5.40
N GLN A 150 19.58 9.67 -6.09
CA GLN A 150 18.74 10.69 -5.47
C GLN A 150 17.28 10.36 -5.76
N GLU A 151 16.46 10.39 -4.71
CA GLU A 151 15.01 10.27 -4.81
C GLU A 151 14.42 11.68 -4.84
N ILE A 152 13.76 12.01 -5.95
CA ILE A 152 13.09 13.29 -6.17
C ILE A 152 11.60 13.02 -6.11
N GLU A 153 10.91 13.59 -5.12
CA GLU A 153 9.46 13.45 -5.01
C GLU A 153 8.76 14.14 -6.19
N LEU A 154 7.83 13.43 -6.83
CA LEU A 154 7.04 13.96 -7.95
C LEU A 154 5.64 14.36 -7.50
N THR A 155 4.97 13.48 -6.76
CA THR A 155 3.62 13.72 -6.28
C THR A 155 3.22 12.76 -5.17
N GLN A 156 2.36 13.24 -4.27
CA GLN A 156 1.64 12.43 -3.28
C GLN A 156 0.19 12.15 -3.73
N ASP A 157 -0.28 12.83 -4.79
CA ASP A 157 -1.63 12.70 -5.34
C ASP A 157 -1.77 11.39 -6.14
N PHE A 158 -2.51 10.44 -5.58
CA PHE A 158 -2.75 9.15 -6.22
C PHE A 158 -3.58 9.26 -7.51
N ALA A 159 -4.45 10.27 -7.65
CA ALA A 159 -5.16 10.51 -8.90
C ALA A 159 -4.18 10.92 -10.02
N ALA A 160 -3.16 11.73 -9.70
CA ALA A 160 -2.09 12.07 -10.64
C ALA A 160 -1.27 10.84 -11.04
N ILE A 161 -0.98 9.94 -10.11
CA ILE A 161 -0.29 8.67 -10.37
C ILE A 161 -1.14 7.78 -11.29
N CYS A 162 -2.45 7.66 -11.02
CA CYS A 162 -3.36 6.92 -11.89
C CYS A 162 -3.45 7.54 -13.29
N ARG A 163 -3.50 8.87 -13.43
CA ARG A 163 -3.45 9.55 -14.74
C ARG A 163 -2.17 9.23 -15.50
N LEU A 164 -1.01 9.30 -14.87
CA LEU A 164 0.28 8.94 -15.48
C LEU A 164 0.26 7.50 -16.02
N LEU A 165 -0.32 6.58 -15.25
CA LEU A 165 -0.37 5.16 -15.58
C LEU A 165 -1.58 4.77 -16.44
N GLU A 166 -2.42 5.73 -16.80
CA GLU A 166 -3.70 5.54 -17.51
C GLU A 166 -4.59 4.48 -16.84
N LEU A 167 -4.67 4.57 -15.51
CA LEU A 167 -5.48 3.72 -14.65
C LEU A 167 -6.77 4.43 -14.22
N ASP A 168 -7.86 3.68 -14.11
CA ASP A 168 -9.16 4.21 -13.71
C ASP A 168 -9.19 4.52 -12.20
N TYR A 169 -8.92 5.77 -11.85
CA TYR A 169 -8.99 6.23 -10.46
C TYR A 169 -10.42 6.16 -9.88
N GLY A 170 -11.45 6.35 -10.71
CA GLY A 170 -12.84 6.25 -10.28
C GLY A 170 -13.19 4.84 -9.82
N LYS A 171 -12.71 3.81 -10.54
CA LYS A 171 -12.83 2.41 -10.11
C LYS A 171 -12.10 2.16 -8.80
N TRP A 172 -10.90 2.71 -8.61
CA TRP A 172 -10.17 2.57 -7.34
C TRP A 172 -10.94 3.22 -6.16
N GLN A 173 -11.54 4.40 -6.37
CA GLN A 173 -12.34 5.08 -5.35
C GLN A 173 -13.62 4.31 -5.00
N ALA A 174 -14.27 3.69 -5.99
CA ALA A 174 -15.45 2.86 -5.77
C ALA A 174 -15.11 1.53 -5.05
N GLY A 175 -13.85 1.12 -5.07
CA GLY A 175 -13.38 -0.15 -4.55
C GLY A 175 -13.56 -1.31 -5.53
N PHE A 176 -13.09 -2.47 -5.08
CA PHE A 176 -13.09 -3.71 -5.87
C PHE A 176 -14.01 -4.73 -5.20
N ALA A 177 -14.86 -5.38 -5.98
CA ALA A 177 -15.77 -6.41 -5.50
C ALA A 177 -14.99 -7.63 -5.02
N ASP A 178 -13.96 -8.02 -5.75
CA ASP A 178 -13.13 -9.18 -5.47
C ASP A 178 -11.66 -8.94 -5.84
N ILE A 179 -10.82 -9.94 -5.60
CA ILE A 179 -9.39 -9.86 -5.92
C ILE A 179 -9.11 -9.88 -7.44
N THR A 180 -10.00 -10.46 -8.24
CA THR A 180 -9.88 -10.51 -9.70
C THR A 180 -10.02 -9.12 -10.29
N GLU A 181 -10.95 -8.29 -9.83
CA GLU A 181 -11.07 -6.91 -10.30
C GLU A 181 -9.80 -6.08 -10.03
N ILE A 182 -9.10 -6.32 -8.91
CA ILE A 182 -7.80 -5.69 -8.62
C ILE A 182 -6.77 -6.09 -9.69
N PHE A 183 -6.76 -7.37 -10.06
CA PHE A 183 -5.85 -7.91 -11.07
C PHE A 183 -6.15 -7.35 -12.45
N GLU A 184 -7.42 -7.34 -12.86
CA GLU A 184 -7.87 -6.77 -14.13
C GLU A 184 -7.55 -5.29 -14.23
N TRP A 185 -7.81 -4.51 -13.17
CA TRP A 185 -7.46 -3.09 -13.11
C TRP A 185 -5.95 -2.87 -13.25
N THR A 186 -5.14 -3.70 -12.59
CA THR A 186 -3.67 -3.65 -12.73
C THR A 186 -3.23 -3.95 -14.16
N ILE A 187 -3.80 -4.99 -14.79
CA ILE A 187 -3.45 -5.42 -16.15
C ILE A 187 -3.95 -4.42 -17.20
N ALA A 188 -5.03 -3.68 -16.92
CA ALA A 188 -5.58 -2.66 -17.80
C ALA A 188 -4.57 -1.53 -18.08
N CYS A 189 -3.68 -1.22 -17.12
CA CYS A 189 -2.59 -0.26 -17.31
C CYS A 189 -1.84 -0.52 -18.64
N PRO A 190 -1.78 0.44 -19.58
CA PRO A 190 -1.09 0.27 -20.86
C PRO A 190 0.37 -0.13 -20.72
N TYR A 191 1.01 0.34 -19.65
CA TYR A 191 2.40 0.07 -19.30
C TYR A 191 2.64 -1.27 -18.58
N PHE A 192 1.58 -2.05 -18.32
CA PHE A 192 1.72 -3.38 -17.75
C PHE A 192 2.49 -4.30 -18.71
N SER A 193 3.42 -5.09 -18.17
CA SER A 193 4.16 -6.09 -18.90
C SER A 193 4.31 -7.34 -18.04
N ILE A 194 4.00 -8.50 -18.60
CA ILE A 194 4.12 -9.77 -17.89
C ILE A 194 5.59 -10.20 -17.65
N ALA A 195 6.54 -9.65 -18.40
CA ALA A 195 7.94 -10.08 -18.38
C ALA A 195 8.59 -10.18 -16.96
N PRO A 196 8.36 -9.24 -16.01
CA PRO A 196 8.90 -9.33 -14.66
C PRO A 196 8.30 -10.44 -13.79
N TYR A 197 7.17 -11.01 -14.20
CA TYR A 197 6.46 -12.08 -13.49
C TYR A 197 6.83 -13.47 -14.04
N ILE A 198 7.23 -13.54 -15.32
CA ILE A 198 7.80 -14.75 -15.94
C ILE A 198 9.24 -14.94 -15.48
N ASN A 199 10.07 -13.91 -15.60
CA ASN A 199 11.48 -13.95 -15.20
C ASN A 199 11.59 -13.70 -13.70
N ARG A 200 11.24 -14.72 -12.90
CA ARG A 200 11.12 -14.61 -11.44
C ARG A 200 12.45 -14.25 -10.80
N SER A 201 12.55 -13.00 -10.34
CA SER A 201 13.69 -12.56 -9.52
C SER A 201 13.63 -13.18 -8.12
N THR A 202 14.78 -13.30 -7.44
CA THR A 202 14.86 -13.74 -6.02
C THR A 202 13.96 -12.90 -5.10
N SER A 203 13.81 -11.60 -5.41
CA SER A 203 12.91 -10.70 -4.67
C SER A 203 11.44 -11.09 -4.86
N LEU A 204 11.03 -11.44 -6.09
CA LEU A 204 9.66 -11.91 -6.37
C LEU A 204 9.40 -13.25 -5.66
N GLU A 205 10.35 -14.18 -5.71
CA GLU A 205 10.22 -15.49 -5.04
C GLU A 205 10.03 -15.35 -3.53
N ARG A 206 10.79 -14.46 -2.89
CA ARG A 206 10.60 -14.15 -1.47
C ARG A 206 9.19 -13.61 -1.21
N ARG A 207 8.71 -12.67 -2.04
CA ARG A 207 7.37 -12.09 -1.89
C ARG A 207 6.26 -13.12 -2.07
N VAL A 208 6.42 -14.06 -3.00
CA VAL A 208 5.48 -15.17 -3.20
C VAL A 208 5.30 -15.99 -1.92
N LYS A 209 6.40 -16.24 -1.19
CA LYS A 209 6.36 -16.96 0.10
C LYS A 209 5.72 -16.14 1.22
N GLU A 210 5.92 -14.82 1.20
CA GLU A 210 5.44 -13.90 2.25
C GLU A 210 3.98 -13.44 2.05
N ARG A 211 3.47 -13.43 0.81
CA ARG A 211 2.23 -12.73 0.45
C ARG A 211 1.35 -13.53 -0.51
N SER A 212 0.21 -14.00 -0.01
CA SER A 212 -0.75 -14.80 -0.77
C SER A 212 -1.32 -14.08 -2.00
N THR A 213 -1.50 -12.76 -1.95
CA THR A 213 -2.02 -11.98 -3.09
C THR A 213 -1.07 -12.01 -4.30
N ILE A 214 0.25 -11.96 -4.07
CA ILE A 214 1.23 -12.03 -5.18
C ILE A 214 1.20 -13.40 -5.85
N GLN A 215 1.11 -14.47 -5.06
CA GLN A 215 0.94 -15.83 -5.60
C GLN A 215 -0.38 -15.93 -6.40
N SER A 216 -1.48 -15.43 -5.84
CA SER A 216 -2.78 -15.41 -6.51
C SER A 216 -2.76 -14.64 -7.83
N PHE A 217 -2.02 -13.54 -7.90
CA PHE A 217 -1.84 -12.79 -9.15
C PHE A 217 -1.05 -13.59 -10.20
N LEU A 218 0.00 -14.30 -9.80
CA LEU A 218 0.75 -15.16 -10.73
C LEU A 218 -0.12 -16.29 -11.28
N ASP A 219 -0.92 -16.91 -10.42
CA ASP A 219 -1.86 -17.96 -10.81
C ASP A 219 -2.96 -17.42 -11.74
N TYR A 220 -3.41 -16.18 -11.52
CA TYR A 220 -4.34 -15.49 -12.40
C TYR A 220 -3.73 -15.25 -13.80
N LEU A 221 -2.51 -14.72 -13.86
CA LEU A 221 -1.81 -14.47 -15.12
C LEU A 221 -1.63 -15.76 -15.94
N ASP A 222 -1.27 -16.86 -15.28
CA ASP A 222 -1.10 -18.17 -15.90
C ASP A 222 -2.44 -18.76 -16.37
N ARG A 223 -3.45 -18.83 -15.48
CA ARG A 223 -4.78 -19.37 -15.81
C ARG A 223 -5.44 -18.65 -16.98
N HIS A 224 -5.32 -17.33 -17.02
CA HIS A 224 -5.92 -16.49 -18.08
C HIS A 224 -4.99 -16.31 -19.29
N GLN A 225 -3.82 -16.96 -19.31
CA GLN A 225 -2.86 -16.93 -20.41
C GLN A 225 -2.54 -15.50 -20.85
N ILE A 226 -2.32 -14.61 -19.86
CA ILE A 226 -2.03 -13.21 -20.13
C ILE A 226 -0.68 -13.11 -20.84
N THR A 227 -0.66 -12.50 -22.03
CA THR A 227 0.57 -12.33 -22.83
C THR A 227 0.97 -10.89 -23.02
N LYS A 228 0.26 -9.94 -22.39
CA LYS A 228 0.50 -8.50 -22.52
C LYS A 228 1.94 -8.14 -22.18
N LYS A 229 2.62 -7.54 -23.17
CA LYS A 229 3.98 -7.01 -23.04
C LYS A 229 3.97 -5.55 -23.45
N TYR A 230 4.66 -4.74 -22.66
CA TYR A 230 5.03 -3.40 -23.03
C TYR A 230 6.51 -3.38 -23.45
N GLN A 231 6.80 -2.79 -24.60
CA GLN A 231 8.16 -2.60 -25.09
C GLN A 231 8.72 -1.31 -24.46
N TYR A 232 9.49 -1.47 -23.40
CA TYR A 232 10.16 -0.33 -22.77
C TYR A 232 11.35 0.12 -23.62
N LEU A 233 11.62 1.43 -23.61
CA LEU A 233 12.89 2.01 -24.06
C LEU A 233 14.07 1.31 -23.37
N ASP A 234 15.16 1.15 -24.12
CA ASP A 234 16.37 0.46 -23.65
C ASP A 234 17.02 1.24 -22.50
N ASN A 235 17.11 2.56 -22.64
CA ASN A 235 17.53 3.45 -21.58
C ASN A 235 16.31 4.02 -20.84
N ARG A 236 16.28 3.85 -19.52
CA ARG A 236 15.19 4.36 -18.68
C ARG A 236 15.20 5.87 -18.53
N ASP A 237 16.35 6.50 -18.74
CA ASP A 237 16.48 7.96 -18.66
C ASP A 237 15.79 8.64 -19.85
N ASP A 238 15.54 7.90 -20.94
CA ASP A 238 14.81 8.42 -22.11
C ASP A 238 13.33 8.70 -21.80
N TYR A 239 12.81 8.23 -20.66
CA TYR A 239 11.47 8.59 -20.18
C TYR A 239 11.44 9.93 -19.45
N LEU A 240 12.58 10.53 -19.13
CA LEU A 240 12.64 11.77 -18.36
C LEU A 240 11.78 12.90 -18.96
N PRO A 241 11.78 13.16 -20.28
CA PRO A 241 10.90 14.18 -20.87
C PRO A 241 9.41 13.90 -20.65
N TRP A 242 8.99 12.63 -20.74
CA TRP A 242 7.60 12.22 -20.47
C TRP A 242 7.21 12.41 -19.00
N ILE A 243 8.13 12.10 -18.08
CA ILE A 243 7.92 12.30 -16.64
C ILE A 243 7.84 13.80 -16.32
N ALA A 244 8.78 14.60 -16.84
CA ALA A 244 8.82 16.05 -16.64
C ALA A 244 7.57 16.75 -17.19
N ALA A 245 7.05 16.29 -18.34
CA ALA A 245 5.81 16.81 -18.91
C ALA A 245 4.58 16.53 -18.02
N ASN A 246 4.55 15.41 -17.29
CA ASN A 246 3.47 15.07 -16.38
C ASN A 246 3.62 15.70 -14.99
N PHE A 247 4.86 16.03 -14.57
CA PHE A 247 5.17 16.61 -13.27
C PHE A 247 6.09 17.83 -13.38
N PRO A 248 5.66 18.93 -14.03
CA PRO A 248 6.51 20.09 -14.30
C PRO A 248 7.02 20.78 -13.03
N ALA A 249 6.29 20.68 -11.92
CA ALA A 249 6.69 21.27 -10.64
C ALA A 249 7.92 20.59 -9.99
N ALA A 250 8.27 19.37 -10.42
CA ALA A 250 9.39 18.62 -9.85
C ALA A 250 10.77 19.12 -10.34
N ASN A 251 10.81 19.96 -11.41
CA ASN A 251 12.04 20.51 -11.99
C ASN A 251 13.14 19.46 -12.22
N LEU A 252 12.76 18.34 -12.86
CA LEU A 252 13.62 17.21 -13.19
C LEU A 252 14.65 17.51 -14.27
#